data_AF-A0AAW0L290-F1
#
_entry.id   AF-A0AAW0L290-F1
#
_cell.length_a   1.000
_cell.length_b   1.000
_cell.length_c   1.000
_cell.angle_alpha   90.00
_cell.angle_beta   90.00
_cell.angle_gamma   90.00
#
_symmetry.space_group_name_H-M   'P 1'
#
loop_
_entity.id
_entity.type
_entity.pdbx_description
1 polymer ?
#
loop_
_entity_poly.entity_id
_entity_poly.type
_entity_poly.pdbx_seq_one_letter_code
_entity_poly.pdbx_strand_id
1 'polypeptide(L)'
;TLPEISREEFELIFDELDDSHDFKINLNEFSYLCNAIALKFPKEECESRFEYFPFYNSPCSKKLKGFVRSPIFGYIISSILILNLFAVIVETTLDIENNSAQKAWQEVEFVFGWIYVLEMGLKIYSFGFENYWRDGQNRFDFMVTWIIVIGETLTFVAPQGLTFLSNGEWIRYLLLARMLRLIRLLMYVKRYHAYIATFITLIPSLMPYLGTIFCVLCIYCSLGVQIFGGLVNAGNASLDGTDLSDDDYLLFNFNDYPNGMVTLFNLLVMGNWQAWMQSYKELTGTAWSLTYFVSFYLITVLLLLNLIVAFVLEAFFAEMDLKSSDNFEEQDKVGSCPALIISI
;
A
#
# COMPACT_ATOMS: atom_id res chain seq x y z
N THR A 1 21.02 1.38 -23.67
CA THR A 1 22.03 2.14 -24.42
C THR A 1 22.54 3.27 -23.55
N LEU A 2 23.85 3.54 -23.58
CA LEU A 2 24.39 4.75 -22.95
C LEU A 2 23.97 5.96 -23.82
N PRO A 3 23.62 7.11 -23.24
CA PRO A 3 23.24 8.28 -24.03
C PRO A 3 24.41 8.71 -24.93
N GLU A 4 24.09 9.10 -26.17
CA GLU A 4 25.04 9.79 -27.04
C GLU A 4 25.24 11.21 -26.50
N ILE A 5 26.13 11.34 -25.51
CA ILE A 5 26.57 12.65 -25.01
C ILE A 5 27.51 13.26 -26.04
N SER A 6 27.26 14.50 -26.44
CA SER A 6 28.17 15.21 -27.33
C SER A 6 29.53 15.39 -26.64
N ARG A 7 30.62 15.37 -27.40
CA ARG A 7 31.98 15.45 -26.82
C ARG A 7 32.19 16.71 -25.98
N GLU A 8 31.56 17.81 -26.39
CA GLU A 8 31.63 19.12 -25.71
C GLU A 8 30.87 19.10 -24.37
N GLU A 9 29.69 18.48 -24.31
CA GLU A 9 28.96 18.30 -23.04
C GLU A 9 29.69 17.37 -22.09
N PHE A 10 30.37 16.35 -22.62
CA PHE A 10 31.19 15.45 -21.81
C PHE A 10 32.37 16.20 -21.17
N GLU A 11 33.07 17.05 -21.93
CA GLU A 11 34.18 17.87 -21.41
C GLU A 11 33.71 18.85 -20.34
N LEU A 12 32.56 19.52 -20.54
CA LEU A 12 31.96 20.41 -19.53
C LEU A 12 31.54 19.67 -18.24
N ILE A 13 30.95 18.48 -18.37
CA ILE A 13 30.59 17.65 -17.21
C ILE A 13 31.86 17.18 -16.49
N PHE A 14 32.90 16.84 -17.24
CA PHE A 14 34.17 16.38 -16.68
C PHE A 14 34.90 17.51 -15.93
N ASP A 15 34.96 18.72 -16.50
CA ASP A 15 35.58 19.89 -15.87
C ASP A 15 34.84 20.33 -14.59
N GLU A 16 33.51 20.19 -14.53
CA GLU A 16 32.71 20.50 -13.33
C GLU A 16 32.84 19.43 -12.23
N LEU A 17 33.21 18.19 -12.59
CA LEU A 17 33.36 17.09 -11.64
C LEU A 17 34.81 16.85 -11.18
N ASP A 18 35.80 17.30 -11.95
CA ASP A 18 37.21 17.23 -11.60
C ASP A 18 37.61 18.44 -10.73
N ASP A 19 37.21 18.40 -9.46
CA ASP A 19 37.59 19.41 -8.47
C ASP A 19 39.13 19.57 -8.39
N SER A 20 39.87 18.48 -8.62
CA SER A 20 41.33 18.45 -8.65
C SER A 20 41.97 19.08 -9.88
N HIS A 21 41.23 19.28 -10.97
CA HIS A 21 41.71 19.76 -12.28
C HIS A 21 42.94 18.98 -12.80
N ASP A 22 43.08 17.70 -12.47
CA ASP A 22 44.23 16.86 -12.83
C ASP A 22 43.94 15.88 -13.98
N PHE A 23 42.75 16.02 -14.59
CA PHE A 23 42.19 15.15 -15.61
C PHE A 23 42.03 13.68 -15.15
N LYS A 24 41.96 13.42 -13.85
CA LYS A 24 41.77 12.07 -13.28
C LYS A 24 40.66 12.07 -12.25
N ILE A 25 39.64 11.25 -12.51
CA ILE A 25 38.55 11.05 -11.57
C ILE A 25 39.01 10.18 -10.39
N ASN A 26 38.98 10.74 -9.19
CA ASN A 26 39.19 9.98 -7.96
C ASN A 26 37.94 9.16 -7.57
N LEU A 27 38.05 8.23 -6.62
CA LEU A 27 36.94 7.32 -6.27
C LEU A 27 35.69 8.06 -5.76
N ASN A 28 35.86 9.22 -5.13
CA ASN A 28 34.75 10.02 -4.62
C ASN A 28 34.06 10.78 -5.75
N GLU A 29 34.82 11.44 -6.63
CA GLU A 29 34.34 12.10 -7.84
C GLU A 29 33.63 11.11 -8.77
N PHE A 30 34.14 9.87 -8.88
CA PHE A 30 33.47 8.81 -9.62
C PHE A 30 32.11 8.46 -9.01
N SER A 31 32.01 8.41 -7.68
CA SER A 31 30.74 8.19 -6.98
C SER A 31 29.76 9.34 -7.21
N TYR A 32 30.23 10.59 -7.17
CA TYR A 32 29.42 11.76 -7.52
C TYR A 32 28.96 11.73 -8.98
N LEU A 33 29.84 11.35 -9.91
CA LEU A 33 29.51 11.18 -11.32
C LEU A 33 28.42 10.12 -11.50
N CYS A 34 28.57 8.95 -10.86
CA CYS A 34 27.57 7.89 -10.92
C CYS A 34 26.21 8.34 -10.36
N ASN A 35 26.20 9.08 -9.24
CA ASN A 35 24.97 9.62 -8.67
C ASN A 35 24.34 10.70 -9.56
N ALA A 36 25.14 11.62 -10.10
CA ALA A 36 24.71 12.65 -11.03
C ALA A 36 24.13 12.03 -12.31
N ILE A 37 24.80 11.01 -12.85
CA ILE A 37 24.31 10.26 -14.01
C ILE A 37 23.00 9.54 -13.67
N ALA A 38 22.91 8.90 -12.50
CA ALA A 38 21.69 8.19 -12.08
C ALA A 38 20.49 9.12 -11.87
N LEU A 39 20.71 10.36 -11.42
CA LEU A 39 19.68 11.38 -11.24
C LEU A 39 19.28 12.04 -12.57
N LYS A 40 20.26 12.36 -13.42
CA LYS A 40 20.06 13.14 -14.65
C LYS A 40 19.64 12.29 -15.84
N PHE A 41 20.06 11.03 -15.90
CA PHE A 41 19.71 10.10 -16.96
C PHE A 41 18.72 9.05 -16.44
N PRO A 42 17.40 9.25 -16.65
CA PRO A 42 16.42 8.23 -16.29
C PRO A 42 16.74 6.93 -17.04
N LYS A 43 16.72 5.81 -16.31
CA LYS A 43 16.87 4.46 -16.88
C LYS A 43 15.95 4.28 -18.09
N GLU A 44 16.55 4.05 -19.27
CA GLU A 44 15.81 3.73 -20.49
C GLU A 44 14.80 2.58 -20.28
N GLU A 45 13.70 2.63 -21.05
CA GLU A 45 12.72 1.54 -21.11
C GLU A 45 13.43 0.27 -21.59
N CYS A 46 13.31 -0.84 -20.84
CA CYS A 46 13.87 -2.11 -21.27
C CYS A 46 13.12 -2.59 -22.51
N GLU A 47 13.84 -3.07 -23.52
CA GLU A 47 13.24 -3.72 -24.69
C GLU A 47 12.36 -4.88 -24.24
N SER A 48 11.18 -4.97 -24.84
CA SER A 48 10.20 -5.95 -24.40
C SER A 48 10.60 -7.33 -24.94
N ARG A 49 10.46 -8.39 -24.14
CA ARG A 49 10.65 -9.77 -24.64
C ARG A 49 9.74 -10.14 -25.82
N PHE A 50 8.69 -9.34 -26.05
CA PHE A 50 7.77 -9.49 -27.17
C PHE A 50 8.35 -9.00 -28.52
N GLU A 51 9.45 -8.23 -28.53
CA GLU A 51 10.15 -7.82 -29.77
C GLU A 51 10.70 -8.99 -30.58
N TYR A 52 10.90 -10.14 -29.94
CA TYR A 52 11.29 -11.37 -30.64
C TYR A 52 10.20 -11.90 -31.58
N PHE A 53 8.92 -11.54 -31.38
CA PHE A 53 7.83 -12.02 -32.22
C PHE A 53 7.57 -11.08 -33.42
N PRO A 54 7.51 -11.60 -34.66
CA PRO A 54 7.34 -10.77 -35.86
C PRO A 54 6.00 -10.01 -35.90
N PHE A 55 4.95 -10.54 -35.26
CA PHE A 55 3.66 -9.85 -35.12
C PHE A 55 3.76 -8.56 -34.28
N TYR A 56 4.72 -8.48 -33.36
CA TYR A 56 4.90 -7.35 -32.47
C TYR A 56 5.32 -6.06 -33.19
N ASN A 57 5.96 -6.21 -34.36
CA ASN A 57 6.42 -5.13 -35.23
C ASN A 57 5.41 -4.75 -36.34
N SER A 58 4.26 -5.43 -36.41
CA SER A 58 3.18 -5.13 -37.34
C SER A 58 2.66 -3.69 -37.17
N PRO A 59 2.23 -3.01 -38.25
CA PRO A 59 1.62 -1.68 -38.17
C PRO A 59 0.38 -1.62 -37.27
N CYS A 60 -0.38 -2.72 -37.18
CA CYS A 60 -1.52 -2.82 -36.26
C CYS A 60 -1.06 -2.80 -34.79
N SER A 61 -0.03 -3.58 -34.46
CA SER A 61 0.59 -3.61 -33.13
C SER A 61 1.15 -2.24 -32.74
N LYS A 62 1.84 -1.56 -33.67
CA LYS A 62 2.37 -0.20 -33.42
C LYS A 62 1.26 0.83 -33.15
N LYS A 63 0.15 0.78 -33.90
CA LYS A 63 -1.03 1.63 -33.63
C LYS A 63 -1.66 1.33 -32.28
N LEU A 64 -1.80 0.06 -31.92
CA LEU A 64 -2.34 -0.36 -30.63
C LEU A 64 -1.47 0.12 -29.47
N LYS A 65 -0.14 -0.04 -29.58
CA LYS A 65 0.81 0.49 -28.58
C LYS A 65 0.69 2.00 -28.44
N GLY A 66 0.64 2.71 -29.56
CA GLY A 66 0.44 4.17 -29.57
C GLY A 66 -0.86 4.59 -28.89
N PHE A 67 -1.94 3.83 -29.10
CA PHE A 67 -3.22 4.07 -28.43
C PHE A 67 -3.14 3.80 -26.91
N VAL A 68 -2.59 2.66 -26.49
CA VAL A 68 -2.47 2.30 -25.06
C VAL A 68 -1.55 3.28 -24.31
N ARG A 69 -0.50 3.77 -24.95
CA ARG A 69 0.40 4.80 -24.39
C ARG A 69 -0.21 6.20 -24.41
N SER A 70 -1.32 6.42 -25.12
CA SER A 70 -1.96 7.73 -25.19
C SER A 70 -2.69 8.08 -23.89
N PRO A 71 -2.78 9.37 -23.52
CA PRO A 71 -3.55 9.79 -22.35
C PRO A 71 -5.06 9.51 -22.51
N ILE A 72 -5.54 9.39 -23.75
CA ILE A 72 -6.94 9.06 -24.07
C ILE A 72 -7.32 7.70 -23.48
N PHE A 73 -6.44 6.70 -23.60
CA PHE A 73 -6.66 5.39 -22.99
C PHE A 73 -6.81 5.50 -21.47
N GLY A 74 -5.95 6.29 -20.83
CA GLY A 74 -6.04 6.59 -19.40
C GLY A 74 -7.38 7.21 -19.00
N TYR A 75 -7.87 8.19 -19.76
CA TYR A 75 -9.19 8.81 -19.52
C TYR A 75 -10.34 7.80 -19.70
N ILE A 76 -10.29 6.94 -20.72
CA ILE A 76 -11.30 5.91 -20.95
C ILE A 76 -11.38 4.95 -19.75
N ILE A 77 -10.24 4.43 -19.29
CA ILE A 77 -10.20 3.52 -18.16
C ILE A 77 -10.69 4.20 -16.87
N SER A 78 -10.31 5.46 -16.65
CA SER A 78 -10.80 6.25 -15.52
C SER A 78 -12.32 6.45 -15.57
N SER A 79 -12.90 6.72 -16.75
CA SER A 79 -14.35 6.81 -16.91
C SER A 79 -15.05 5.48 -16.63
N ILE A 80 -14.47 4.36 -17.09
CA ILE A 80 -14.97 3.01 -16.80
C ILE A 80 -14.93 2.72 -15.30
N LEU A 81 -13.86 3.14 -14.60
CA LEU A 81 -13.75 3.01 -13.15
C LEU A 81 -14.83 3.79 -12.40
N ILE A 82 -15.16 5.02 -12.83
CA ILE A 82 -16.24 5.81 -12.23
C ILE A 82 -17.61 5.16 -12.46
N LEU A 83 -17.84 4.60 -13.66
CA LEU A 83 -19.07 3.85 -13.94
C LEU A 83 -19.16 2.57 -13.10
N ASN A 84 -18.05 1.86 -12.93
CA ASN A 84 -17.99 0.69 -12.07
C ASN A 84 -18.26 1.05 -10.61
N LEU A 85 -17.76 2.19 -10.11
CA LEU A 85 -18.11 2.69 -8.77
C LEU A 85 -19.63 2.85 -8.59
N PHE A 86 -20.29 3.43 -9.59
CA PHE A 86 -21.75 3.59 -9.54
C PHE A 86 -22.47 2.23 -9.52
N ALA A 87 -22.00 1.27 -10.33
CA ALA A 87 -22.54 -0.09 -10.33
C ALA A 87 -22.38 -0.76 -8.94
N VAL A 88 -21.21 -0.66 -8.32
CA VAL A 88 -20.92 -1.22 -6.99
C VAL A 88 -21.82 -0.60 -5.91
N ILE A 89 -22.02 0.72 -5.94
CA ILE A 89 -22.92 1.40 -5.00
C ILE A 89 -24.35 0.87 -5.16
N VAL A 90 -24.84 0.78 -6.40
CA VAL A 90 -26.20 0.27 -6.68
C VAL A 90 -26.34 -1.18 -6.24
N GLU A 91 -25.40 -2.05 -6.60
CA GLU A 91 -25.41 -3.46 -6.18
C GLU A 91 -25.44 -3.57 -4.65
N THR A 92 -24.59 -2.81 -3.95
CA THR A 92 -24.51 -2.85 -2.48
C THR A 92 -25.83 -2.41 -1.84
N THR A 93 -26.47 -1.37 -2.37
CA THR A 93 -27.79 -0.94 -1.87
C THR A 93 -28.87 -1.99 -2.10
N LEU A 94 -28.85 -2.68 -3.25
CA LEU A 94 -29.81 -3.73 -3.57
C LEU A 94 -29.58 -5.02 -2.78
N ASP A 95 -28.33 -5.35 -2.42
CA ASP A 95 -28.00 -6.46 -1.50
C ASP A 95 -28.60 -6.20 -0.12
N ILE A 96 -28.47 -4.98 0.41
CA ILE A 96 -29.05 -4.58 1.71
C ILE A 96 -30.59 -4.67 1.65
N GLU A 97 -31.20 -4.30 0.53
CA GLU A 97 -32.65 -4.38 0.31
C GLU A 97 -33.16 -5.80 -0.02
N ASN A 98 -32.28 -6.81 -0.13
CA ASN A 98 -32.60 -8.19 -0.53
C ASN A 98 -33.41 -8.26 -1.85
N ASN A 99 -33.10 -7.38 -2.80
CA ASN A 99 -33.82 -7.30 -4.07
C ASN A 99 -33.22 -8.22 -5.12
N SER A 100 -34.07 -8.98 -5.82
CA SER A 100 -33.70 -9.86 -6.95
C SER A 100 -32.94 -9.17 -8.09
N ALA A 101 -33.04 -7.83 -8.21
CA ALA A 101 -32.28 -7.03 -9.17
C ALA A 101 -30.75 -7.11 -8.98
N GLN A 102 -30.27 -7.50 -7.79
CA GLN A 102 -28.85 -7.70 -7.50
C GLN A 102 -28.15 -8.60 -8.53
N LYS A 103 -28.80 -9.70 -8.93
CA LYS A 103 -28.20 -10.66 -9.87
C LYS A 103 -27.90 -10.04 -11.24
N ALA A 104 -28.72 -9.11 -11.70
CA ALA A 104 -28.48 -8.42 -12.97
C ALA A 104 -27.27 -7.48 -12.89
N TRP A 105 -27.09 -6.81 -11.76
CA TRP A 105 -25.93 -5.94 -11.52
C TRP A 105 -24.64 -6.74 -11.37
N GLN A 106 -24.69 -7.93 -10.76
CA GLN A 106 -23.54 -8.85 -10.68
C GLN A 106 -22.99 -9.25 -12.05
N GLU A 107 -23.87 -9.51 -13.02
CA GLU A 107 -23.44 -9.81 -14.41
C GLU A 107 -22.75 -8.61 -15.06
N VAL A 108 -23.25 -7.39 -14.81
CA VAL A 108 -22.62 -6.15 -15.28
C VAL A 108 -21.23 -5.97 -14.66
N GLU A 109 -21.08 -6.27 -13.36
CA GLU A 109 -19.78 -6.22 -12.69
C GLU A 109 -18.78 -7.25 -13.22
N PHE A 110 -19.26 -8.44 -13.56
CA PHE A 110 -18.43 -9.46 -14.21
C PHE A 110 -17.89 -8.95 -15.56
N VAL A 111 -18.71 -8.24 -16.34
CA VAL A 111 -18.26 -7.59 -17.58
C VAL A 111 -17.18 -6.54 -17.30
N PHE A 112 -17.34 -5.71 -16.26
CA PHE A 112 -16.29 -4.77 -15.84
C PHE A 112 -15.00 -5.50 -15.46
N GLY A 113 -15.09 -6.62 -14.74
CA GLY A 113 -13.97 -7.50 -14.43
C GLY A 113 -13.13 -7.85 -15.66
N TRP A 114 -13.78 -8.31 -16.74
CA TRP A 114 -13.12 -8.63 -18.01
C TRP A 114 -12.48 -7.42 -18.70
N ILE A 115 -13.10 -6.24 -18.61
CA ILE A 115 -12.51 -5.01 -19.15
C ILE A 115 -11.16 -4.71 -18.47
N TYR A 116 -11.05 -4.93 -17.15
CA TYR A 116 -9.78 -4.74 -16.44
C TYR A 116 -8.72 -5.79 -16.78
N VAL A 117 -9.14 -7.05 -17.00
CA VAL A 117 -8.22 -8.08 -17.50
C VAL A 117 -7.69 -7.71 -18.88
N LEU A 118 -8.55 -7.21 -19.77
CA LEU A 118 -8.17 -6.71 -21.08
C LEU A 118 -7.23 -5.50 -20.98
N GLU A 119 -7.53 -4.55 -20.09
CA GLU A 119 -6.64 -3.41 -19.82
C GLU A 119 -5.23 -3.88 -19.40
N MET A 120 -5.17 -4.77 -18.41
CA MET A 120 -3.92 -5.35 -17.92
C MET A 120 -3.15 -6.03 -19.05
N GLY A 121 -3.83 -6.86 -19.86
CA GLY A 121 -3.24 -7.53 -21.01
C GLY A 121 -2.69 -6.55 -22.05
N LEU A 122 -3.45 -5.50 -22.37
CA LEU A 122 -3.04 -4.45 -23.32
C LEU A 122 -1.82 -3.65 -22.81
N LYS A 123 -1.77 -3.34 -21.51
CA LYS A 123 -0.64 -2.66 -20.89
C LYS A 123 0.62 -3.54 -20.90
N ILE A 124 0.51 -4.80 -20.48
CA ILE A 124 1.65 -5.74 -20.49
C ILE A 124 2.16 -5.93 -21.92
N TYR A 125 1.26 -6.03 -22.89
CA TYR A 125 1.62 -6.11 -24.30
C TYR A 125 2.32 -4.83 -24.81
N SER A 126 1.84 -3.65 -24.41
CA SER A 126 2.34 -2.36 -24.92
C SER A 126 3.66 -1.90 -24.30
N PHE A 127 3.82 -2.09 -23.00
CA PHE A 127 5.01 -1.67 -22.25
C PHE A 127 6.06 -2.78 -22.15
N GLY A 128 5.65 -4.05 -22.26
CA GLY A 128 6.48 -5.19 -21.88
C GLY A 128 6.39 -5.47 -20.37
N PHE A 129 6.57 -6.73 -19.98
CA PHE A 129 6.38 -7.16 -18.59
C PHE A 129 7.31 -6.44 -17.60
N GLU A 130 8.57 -6.19 -17.98
CA GLU A 130 9.55 -5.56 -17.09
C GLU A 130 9.24 -4.08 -16.85
N ASN A 131 8.90 -3.34 -17.90
CA ASN A 131 8.51 -1.93 -17.75
C ASN A 131 7.17 -1.79 -17.00
N TYR A 132 6.23 -2.72 -17.24
CA TYR A 132 4.98 -2.76 -16.50
C TYR A 132 5.22 -3.00 -14.99
N TRP A 133 6.12 -3.92 -14.62
CA TRP A 133 6.43 -4.23 -13.22
C TRP A 133 7.30 -3.17 -12.51
N ARG A 134 7.98 -2.30 -13.27
CA ARG A 134 8.74 -1.18 -12.69
C ARG A 134 7.83 -0.11 -12.08
N ASP A 135 6.63 0.07 -12.63
CA ASP A 135 5.66 1.03 -12.10
C ASP A 135 4.85 0.43 -10.92
N GLY A 136 4.89 1.11 -9.78
CA GLY A 136 4.19 0.71 -8.57
C GLY A 136 2.67 0.64 -8.74
N GLN A 137 2.09 1.54 -9.55
CA GLN A 137 0.64 1.57 -9.79
C GLN A 137 0.19 0.34 -10.58
N ASN A 138 0.96 -0.02 -11.60
CA ASN A 138 0.70 -1.20 -12.42
C ASN A 138 0.88 -2.51 -11.62
N ARG A 139 1.85 -2.59 -10.71
CA ARG A 139 1.97 -3.76 -9.81
C ARG A 139 0.75 -3.95 -8.91
N PHE A 140 0.25 -2.87 -8.33
CA PHE A 140 -0.96 -2.91 -7.51
C PHE A 140 -2.17 -3.37 -8.33
N ASP A 141 -2.37 -2.77 -9.51
CA ASP A 141 -3.46 -3.11 -10.44
C ASP A 141 -3.40 -4.58 -10.90
N PHE A 142 -2.20 -5.09 -11.16
CA PHE A 142 -1.96 -6.51 -11.47
C PHE A 142 -2.40 -7.40 -10.32
N MET A 143 -1.94 -7.15 -9.10
CA MET A 143 -2.28 -7.96 -7.92
C MET A 143 -3.79 -7.97 -7.68
N VAL A 144 -4.43 -6.80 -7.68
CA VAL A 144 -5.87 -6.67 -7.47
C VAL A 144 -6.66 -7.40 -8.57
N THR A 145 -6.26 -7.25 -9.83
CA THR A 145 -6.93 -7.92 -10.95
C THR A 145 -6.80 -9.43 -10.87
N TRP A 146 -5.64 -9.96 -10.51
CA TRP A 146 -5.47 -11.40 -10.32
C TRP A 146 -6.28 -11.95 -9.13
N ILE A 147 -6.31 -11.23 -8.00
CA ILE A 147 -7.14 -11.62 -6.84
C ILE A 147 -8.62 -11.73 -7.25
N ILE A 148 -9.12 -10.76 -8.02
CA ILE A 148 -10.51 -10.74 -8.50
C ILE A 148 -10.77 -11.88 -9.48
N VAL A 149 -9.89 -12.10 -10.46
CA VAL A 149 -10.05 -13.18 -11.47
C VAL A 149 -10.01 -14.57 -10.82
N ILE A 150 -9.08 -14.80 -9.90
CA ILE A 150 -8.99 -16.05 -9.14
C ILE A 150 -10.27 -16.23 -8.32
N GLY A 151 -10.67 -15.17 -7.61
CA GLY A 151 -11.90 -15.13 -6.84
C GLY A 151 -13.12 -15.54 -7.66
N GLU A 152 -13.35 -14.89 -8.80
CA GLU A 152 -14.46 -15.18 -9.70
C GLU A 152 -14.39 -16.59 -10.28
N THR A 153 -13.21 -17.03 -10.73
CA THR A 153 -13.03 -18.38 -11.29
C THR A 153 -13.39 -19.45 -10.26
N LEU A 154 -13.00 -19.26 -9.00
CA LEU A 154 -13.36 -20.18 -7.91
C LEU A 154 -14.88 -20.23 -7.67
N THR A 155 -15.57 -19.09 -7.76
CA THR A 155 -17.03 -19.04 -7.63
C THR A 155 -17.74 -19.80 -8.76
N PHE A 156 -17.23 -19.73 -9.99
CA PHE A 156 -17.80 -20.44 -11.14
C PHE A 156 -17.51 -21.94 -11.16
N VAL A 157 -16.30 -22.36 -10.76
CA VAL A 157 -15.86 -23.77 -10.86
C VAL A 157 -16.34 -24.62 -9.67
N ALA A 158 -16.48 -24.03 -8.48
CA ALA A 158 -16.85 -24.77 -7.27
C ALA A 158 -18.12 -24.23 -6.58
N PRO A 159 -19.28 -24.20 -7.26
CA PRO A 159 -20.53 -23.69 -6.68
C PRO A 159 -21.08 -24.52 -5.48
N GLN A 160 -20.55 -25.72 -5.23
CA GLN A 160 -21.00 -26.62 -4.16
C GLN A 160 -19.86 -27.25 -3.33
N GLY A 161 -18.60 -27.03 -3.71
CA GLY A 161 -17.46 -27.82 -3.20
C GLY A 161 -16.71 -27.21 -2.01
N LEU A 162 -16.87 -25.91 -1.76
CA LEU A 162 -16.17 -25.20 -0.69
C LEU A 162 -17.22 -24.46 0.13
N THR A 163 -17.68 -25.07 1.23
CA THR A 163 -18.62 -24.47 2.19
C THR A 163 -18.16 -23.12 2.72
N PHE A 164 -16.85 -22.86 2.71
CA PHE A 164 -16.28 -21.54 2.93
C PHE A 164 -16.67 -20.60 1.77
N LEU A 165 -16.26 -20.89 0.52
CA LEU A 165 -16.45 -20.03 -0.67
C LEU A 165 -17.91 -19.92 -1.19
N SER A 166 -18.77 -20.88 -0.84
CA SER A 166 -20.16 -20.96 -1.29
C SER A 166 -21.12 -20.09 -0.47
N ASN A 167 -20.67 -19.53 0.66
CA ASN A 167 -21.47 -18.61 1.45
C ASN A 167 -21.44 -17.22 0.80
N GLY A 168 -22.58 -16.52 0.76
CA GLY A 168 -22.71 -15.17 0.18
C GLY A 168 -21.72 -14.12 0.73
N GLU A 169 -21.01 -14.43 1.81
CA GLU A 169 -19.90 -13.65 2.36
C GLU A 169 -18.70 -13.51 1.39
N TRP A 170 -18.42 -14.50 0.53
CA TRP A 170 -17.31 -14.42 -0.42
C TRP A 170 -17.55 -13.41 -1.53
N ILE A 171 -18.79 -13.35 -2.00
CA ILE A 171 -19.22 -12.33 -2.95
C ILE A 171 -18.99 -10.95 -2.34
N ARG A 172 -19.26 -10.76 -1.03
CA ARG A 172 -18.97 -9.51 -0.31
C ARG A 172 -17.48 -9.20 -0.23
N TYR A 173 -16.62 -10.19 -0.02
CA TYR A 173 -15.16 -9.97 -0.06
C TYR A 173 -14.65 -9.60 -1.45
N LEU A 174 -15.22 -10.17 -2.52
CA LEU A 174 -14.90 -9.78 -3.89
C LEU A 174 -15.35 -8.35 -4.20
N LEU A 175 -16.51 -7.93 -3.70
CA LEU A 175 -16.98 -6.54 -3.76
C LEU A 175 -15.99 -5.58 -3.08
N LEU A 176 -15.50 -5.93 -1.88
CA LEU A 176 -14.49 -5.14 -1.17
C LEU A 176 -13.15 -5.09 -1.93
N ALA A 177 -12.72 -6.20 -2.51
CA ALA A 177 -11.51 -6.24 -3.33
C ALA A 177 -11.63 -5.37 -4.59
N ARG A 178 -12.83 -5.29 -5.20
CA ARG A 178 -13.12 -4.39 -6.33
C ARG A 178 -13.00 -2.92 -5.93
N MET A 179 -13.44 -2.56 -4.72
CA MET A 179 -13.30 -1.20 -4.19
C MET A 179 -11.84 -0.76 -4.05
N LEU A 180 -10.89 -1.69 -3.88
CA LEU A 180 -9.46 -1.37 -3.87
C LEU A 180 -8.99 -0.70 -5.18
N ARG A 181 -9.64 -1.00 -6.32
CA ARG A 181 -9.35 -0.33 -7.61
C ARG A 181 -9.63 1.17 -7.56
N LEU A 182 -10.53 1.63 -6.68
CA LEU A 182 -10.82 3.06 -6.52
C LEU A 182 -9.63 3.85 -5.98
N ILE A 183 -8.69 3.19 -5.30
CA ILE A 183 -7.43 3.81 -4.86
C ILE A 183 -6.66 4.37 -6.07
N ARG A 184 -6.79 3.75 -7.25
CA ARG A 184 -6.23 4.27 -8.51
C ARG A 184 -6.74 5.66 -8.86
N LEU A 185 -8.01 5.96 -8.58
CA LEU A 185 -8.59 7.27 -8.83
C LEU A 185 -7.93 8.34 -7.96
N LEU A 186 -7.59 8.00 -6.70
CA LEU A 186 -6.84 8.88 -5.83
C LEU A 186 -5.43 9.14 -6.38
N MET A 187 -4.77 8.12 -6.94
CA MET A 187 -3.43 8.28 -7.54
C MET A 187 -3.41 9.12 -8.81
N TYR A 188 -4.54 9.27 -9.52
CA TYR A 188 -4.62 10.12 -10.72
C TYR A 188 -4.62 11.62 -10.41
N VAL A 189 -5.07 12.00 -9.21
CA VAL A 189 -5.06 13.38 -8.76
C VAL A 189 -3.65 13.75 -8.29
N LYS A 190 -2.98 14.64 -9.04
CA LYS A 190 -1.59 15.07 -8.76
C LYS A 190 -1.34 15.43 -7.28
N ARG A 191 -2.31 16.09 -6.62
CA ARG A 191 -2.21 16.46 -5.20
C ARG A 191 -2.15 15.22 -4.29
N TYR A 192 -3.05 14.25 -4.48
CA TYR A 192 -3.08 13.02 -3.67
C TYR A 192 -1.93 12.07 -4.00
N HIS A 193 -1.46 12.05 -5.25
CA HIS A 193 -0.29 11.27 -5.66
C HIS A 193 0.92 11.57 -4.78
N ALA A 194 1.23 12.85 -4.53
CA ALA A 194 2.35 13.25 -3.68
C ALA A 194 2.20 12.71 -2.24
N TYR A 195 1.01 12.80 -1.65
CA TYR A 195 0.73 12.28 -0.30
C TYR A 195 0.86 10.74 -0.25
N ILE A 196 0.26 10.03 -1.21
CA ILE A 196 0.29 8.56 -1.26
C ILE A 196 1.71 8.06 -1.52
N ALA A 197 2.45 8.70 -2.44
CA ALA A 197 3.84 8.35 -2.71
C ALA A 197 4.71 8.51 -1.47
N THR A 198 4.58 9.66 -0.77
CA THR A 198 5.25 9.90 0.52
C THR A 198 4.87 8.82 1.54
N PHE A 199 3.58 8.50 1.67
CA PHE A 199 3.15 7.50 2.63
C PHE A 199 3.74 6.12 2.32
N ILE A 200 3.74 5.70 1.06
CA ILE A 200 4.31 4.43 0.62
C ILE A 200 5.84 4.39 0.82
N THR A 201 6.55 5.51 0.62
CA THR A 201 7.99 5.57 0.89
C THR A 201 8.32 5.53 2.38
N LEU A 202 7.40 6.00 3.24
CA LEU A 202 7.54 5.92 4.70
C LEU A 202 7.26 4.51 5.26
N ILE A 203 6.42 3.69 4.61
CA ILE A 203 6.08 2.34 5.10
C ILE A 203 7.33 1.49 5.37
N PRO A 204 8.30 1.31 4.44
CA PRO A 204 9.51 0.55 4.70
C PRO A 204 10.32 1.08 5.88
N SER A 205 10.39 2.40 6.04
CA SER A 205 11.12 3.05 7.13
C SER A 205 10.44 2.84 8.48
N LEU A 206 9.12 2.64 8.51
CA LEU A 206 8.34 2.32 9.71
C LEU A 206 8.39 0.83 10.08
N MET A 207 8.67 -0.07 9.13
CA MET A 207 8.65 -1.52 9.35
C MET A 207 9.53 -2.01 10.51
N PRO A 208 10.78 -1.52 10.72
CA PRO A 208 11.60 -1.94 11.86
C PRO A 208 10.95 -1.63 13.21
N TYR A 209 10.29 -0.47 13.34
CA TYR A 209 9.64 -0.05 14.57
C TYR A 209 8.34 -0.82 14.82
N LEU A 210 7.52 -0.99 13.78
CA LEU A 210 6.32 -1.84 13.85
C LEU A 210 6.69 -3.30 14.17
N GLY A 211 7.76 -3.82 13.57
CA GLY A 211 8.31 -5.14 13.86
C GLY A 211 8.78 -5.27 15.31
N THR A 212 9.38 -4.22 15.88
CA THR A 212 9.79 -4.18 17.29
C THR A 212 8.58 -4.25 18.22
N ILE A 213 7.54 -3.45 17.97
CA ILE A 213 6.27 -3.56 18.72
C ILE A 213 5.70 -4.97 18.59
N PHE A 214 5.62 -5.50 17.37
CA PHE A 214 5.10 -6.84 17.12
C PHE A 214 5.84 -7.93 17.91
N CYS A 215 7.18 -7.87 17.96
CA CYS A 215 7.98 -8.78 18.79
C CYS A 215 7.65 -8.66 20.28
N VAL A 216 7.47 -7.44 20.80
CA VAL A 216 7.04 -7.22 22.19
C VAL A 216 5.64 -7.78 22.42
N LEU A 217 4.70 -7.59 21.48
CA LEU A 217 3.37 -8.19 21.55
C LEU A 217 3.45 -9.73 21.61
N CYS A 218 4.32 -10.36 20.82
CA CYS A 218 4.52 -11.82 20.86
C CYS A 218 5.05 -12.33 22.20
N ILE A 219 5.99 -11.60 22.81
CA ILE A 219 6.52 -11.92 24.15
C ILE A 219 5.41 -11.80 25.19
N TYR A 220 4.69 -10.67 25.21
CA TYR A 220 3.58 -10.47 26.14
C TYR A 220 2.45 -11.47 25.90
N CYS A 221 2.15 -11.83 24.66
CA CYS A 221 1.13 -12.83 24.34
C CYS A 221 1.48 -14.19 24.94
N SER A 222 2.73 -14.62 24.76
CA SER A 222 3.23 -15.87 25.34
C SER A 222 3.14 -15.87 26.87
N LEU A 223 3.49 -14.75 27.52
CA LEU A 223 3.37 -14.58 28.97
C LEU A 223 1.89 -14.57 29.41
N GLY A 224 1.04 -13.82 28.71
CA GLY A 224 -0.38 -13.69 29.02
C GLY A 224 -1.12 -15.02 28.92
N VAL A 225 -0.82 -15.83 27.90
CA VAL A 225 -1.39 -17.18 27.78
C VAL A 225 -0.93 -18.09 28.92
N GLN A 226 0.33 -18.01 29.35
CA GLN A 226 0.84 -18.82 30.46
C GLN A 226 0.28 -18.41 31.83
N ILE A 227 0.06 -17.11 32.05
CA ILE A 227 -0.38 -16.56 33.34
C ILE A 227 -1.92 -16.58 33.46
N PHE A 228 -2.63 -16.26 32.38
CA PHE A 228 -4.07 -16.00 32.38
C PHE A 228 -4.89 -17.01 31.56
N GLY A 229 -4.24 -18.03 30.99
CA GLY A 229 -4.91 -19.05 30.19
C GLY A 229 -6.00 -19.78 30.97
N GLY A 230 -7.20 -19.85 30.39
CA GLY A 230 -8.35 -20.55 30.95
C GLY A 230 -9.16 -19.76 31.98
N LEU A 231 -8.77 -18.53 32.33
CA LEU A 231 -9.50 -17.71 33.32
C LEU A 231 -10.82 -17.15 32.77
N VAL A 232 -10.81 -16.68 31.52
CA VAL A 232 -11.98 -16.09 30.85
C VAL A 232 -12.68 -17.17 30.04
N ASN A 233 -13.58 -17.93 30.68
CA ASN A 233 -14.37 -18.97 30.01
C ASN A 233 -15.85 -18.83 30.42
N ALA A 234 -16.79 -19.14 29.52
CA ALA A 234 -18.23 -18.94 29.76
C ALA A 234 -18.82 -19.76 30.93
N GLY A 235 -18.03 -20.63 31.56
CA GLY A 235 -18.43 -21.45 32.72
C GLY A 235 -17.83 -21.02 34.06
N ASN A 236 -17.04 -19.95 34.10
CA ASN A 236 -16.38 -19.50 35.34
C ASN A 236 -17.29 -18.52 36.10
N ALA A 237 -17.77 -18.95 37.26
CA ALA A 237 -18.66 -18.15 38.13
C ALA A 237 -18.02 -16.85 38.64
N SER A 238 -16.69 -16.73 38.62
CA SER A 238 -15.96 -15.52 39.01
C SER A 238 -15.91 -14.45 37.91
N LEU A 239 -16.43 -14.72 36.71
CA LEU A 239 -16.60 -13.72 35.65
C LEU A 239 -17.91 -12.94 35.79
N ASP A 240 -18.91 -13.51 36.46
CA ASP A 240 -20.25 -12.94 36.58
C ASP A 240 -20.18 -11.67 37.44
N GLY A 241 -20.50 -10.52 36.84
CA GLY A 241 -20.37 -9.19 37.46
C GLY A 241 -19.03 -8.47 37.25
N THR A 242 -18.16 -8.98 36.37
CA THR A 242 -16.98 -8.23 35.88
C THR A 242 -17.31 -7.47 34.60
N ASP A 243 -16.62 -6.35 34.35
CA ASP A 243 -16.79 -5.54 33.12
C ASP A 243 -16.61 -6.40 31.84
N LEU A 244 -15.81 -7.48 31.89
CA LEU A 244 -15.62 -8.40 30.75
C LEU A 244 -16.89 -9.18 30.38
N SER A 245 -17.74 -9.50 31.35
CA SER A 245 -19.02 -10.18 31.11
C SER A 245 -20.09 -9.17 30.69
N ASP A 246 -20.10 -7.99 31.29
CA ASP A 246 -21.12 -6.96 31.04
C ASP A 246 -20.97 -6.32 29.66
N ASP A 247 -19.73 -6.14 29.18
CA ASP A 247 -19.44 -5.56 27.86
C ASP A 247 -19.28 -6.60 26.73
N ASP A 248 -19.59 -7.88 27.00
CA ASP A 248 -19.44 -9.00 26.05
C ASP A 248 -18.02 -9.15 25.46
N TYR A 249 -16.99 -8.83 26.27
CA TYR A 249 -15.58 -8.94 25.89
C TYR A 249 -14.99 -10.34 26.08
N LEU A 250 -15.83 -11.38 26.14
CA LEU A 250 -15.40 -12.76 26.34
C LEU A 250 -14.49 -13.27 25.22
N LEU A 251 -14.58 -12.68 24.01
CA LEU A 251 -13.70 -12.99 22.88
C LEU A 251 -12.27 -12.44 23.05
N PHE A 252 -12.10 -11.38 23.86
CA PHE A 252 -10.81 -10.73 24.10
C PHE A 252 -10.14 -11.32 25.35
N ASN A 253 -9.65 -12.55 25.20
CA ASN A 253 -9.04 -13.32 26.26
C ASN A 253 -7.61 -13.80 25.91
N PHE A 254 -6.95 -14.42 26.90
CA PHE A 254 -5.63 -15.05 26.76
C PHE A 254 -5.69 -16.59 26.77
N ASN A 255 -6.80 -17.19 26.33
CA ASN A 255 -6.93 -18.66 26.31
C ASN A 255 -6.13 -19.30 25.17
N ASP A 256 -5.94 -18.57 24.08
CA ASP A 256 -5.20 -18.98 22.90
C ASP A 256 -4.38 -17.81 22.35
N TYR A 257 -3.34 -18.15 21.59
CA TYR A 257 -2.37 -17.17 21.09
C TYR A 257 -3.00 -16.12 20.15
N PRO A 258 -3.87 -16.47 19.17
CA PRO A 258 -4.56 -15.49 18.34
C PRO A 258 -5.44 -14.53 19.14
N ASN A 259 -6.29 -15.02 20.05
CA ASN A 259 -7.13 -14.16 20.88
C ASN A 259 -6.29 -13.27 21.81
N GLY A 260 -5.18 -13.81 22.35
CA GLY A 260 -4.22 -13.04 23.14
C GLY A 260 -3.57 -11.90 22.34
N MET A 261 -3.25 -12.15 21.06
CA MET A 261 -2.70 -11.13 20.16
C MET A 261 -3.72 -10.00 19.88
N VAL A 262 -4.97 -10.34 19.59
CA VAL A 262 -6.05 -9.34 19.39
C VAL A 262 -6.33 -8.55 20.67
N THR A 263 -6.31 -9.22 21.83
CA THR A 263 -6.48 -8.58 23.14
C THR A 263 -5.35 -7.59 23.41
N LEU A 264 -4.09 -7.97 23.13
CA LEU A 264 -2.95 -7.05 23.25
C LEU A 264 -3.00 -5.90 22.25
N PHE A 265 -3.57 -6.10 21.06
CA PHE A 265 -3.80 -5.02 20.12
C PHE A 265 -4.83 -4.00 20.67
N ASN A 266 -5.92 -4.45 21.29
CA ASN A 266 -6.86 -3.56 21.96
C ASN A 266 -6.20 -2.78 23.11
N LEU A 267 -5.36 -3.46 23.90
CA LEU A 267 -4.57 -2.81 24.97
C LEU A 267 -3.56 -1.80 24.40
N LEU A 268 -2.96 -2.06 23.23
CA LEU A 268 -2.05 -1.14 22.53
C LEU A 268 -2.78 0.14 22.09
N VAL A 269 -4.01 0.01 21.56
CA VAL A 269 -4.85 1.13 21.12
C VAL A 269 -5.41 1.93 22.30
N MET A 270 -5.28 1.43 23.54
CA MET A 270 -5.71 2.08 24.78
C MET A 270 -7.22 2.29 24.90
N GLY A 271 -8.03 1.63 24.08
CA GLY A 271 -9.49 1.63 24.23
C GLY A 271 -9.89 0.74 25.40
N ASN A 272 -10.60 1.28 26.39
CA ASN A 272 -11.15 0.57 27.56
C ASN A 272 -10.20 -0.35 28.35
N TRP A 273 -8.88 -0.19 28.21
CA TRP A 273 -7.85 -1.09 28.77
C TRP A 273 -7.97 -1.34 30.29
N GLN A 274 -8.52 -0.37 31.04
CA GLN A 274 -8.77 -0.50 32.47
C GLN A 274 -9.75 -1.63 32.82
N ALA A 275 -10.74 -1.91 31.97
CA ALA A 275 -11.74 -2.96 32.18
C ALA A 275 -11.09 -4.35 32.18
N TRP A 276 -10.20 -4.60 31.20
CA TRP A 276 -9.38 -5.82 31.18
C TRP A 276 -8.48 -5.90 32.41
N MET A 277 -7.74 -4.84 32.72
CA MET A 277 -6.81 -4.84 33.85
C MET A 277 -7.51 -5.15 35.19
N GLN A 278 -8.66 -4.51 35.44
CA GLN A 278 -9.43 -4.71 36.67
C GLN A 278 -10.08 -6.10 36.71
N SER A 279 -10.66 -6.55 35.59
CA SER A 279 -11.27 -7.88 35.53
C SER A 279 -10.24 -9.00 35.72
N TYR A 280 -9.04 -8.90 35.13
CA TYR A 280 -7.97 -9.89 35.36
C TYR A 280 -7.39 -9.84 36.79
N LYS A 281 -7.49 -8.72 37.50
CA LYS A 281 -7.17 -8.64 38.93
C LYS A 281 -8.20 -9.38 39.77
N GLU A 282 -9.48 -9.20 39.46
CA GLU A 282 -10.57 -9.89 40.15
C GLU A 282 -10.54 -11.40 39.88
N LEU A 283 -10.29 -11.81 38.64
CA LEU A 283 -10.22 -13.22 38.23
C LEU A 283 -9.03 -13.97 38.81
N THR A 284 -7.87 -13.32 38.95
CA THR A 284 -6.70 -13.94 39.59
C THR A 284 -6.73 -13.82 41.11
N GLY A 285 -7.57 -12.94 41.66
CA GLY A 285 -7.64 -12.62 43.09
C GLY A 285 -6.38 -11.95 43.65
N THR A 286 -5.41 -11.56 42.81
CA THR A 286 -4.12 -11.00 43.26
C THR A 286 -3.80 -9.69 42.56
N ALA A 287 -3.27 -8.72 43.32
CA ALA A 287 -2.84 -7.44 42.76
C ALA A 287 -1.58 -7.55 41.87
N TRP A 288 -0.88 -8.69 41.91
CA TRP A 288 0.32 -8.92 41.10
C TRP A 288 0.00 -8.99 39.61
N SER A 289 -1.21 -9.38 39.20
CA SER A 289 -1.61 -9.35 37.79
C SER A 289 -1.59 -7.95 37.19
N LEU A 290 -1.77 -6.90 38.00
CA LEU A 290 -1.70 -5.51 37.56
C LEU A 290 -0.30 -5.16 37.02
N THR A 291 0.75 -5.81 37.53
CA THR A 291 2.11 -5.54 37.07
C THR A 291 2.31 -5.92 35.61
N TYR A 292 1.60 -6.94 35.11
CA TYR A 292 1.59 -7.30 33.69
C TYR A 292 1.02 -6.16 32.82
N PHE A 293 -0.14 -5.62 33.17
CA PHE A 293 -0.78 -4.55 32.40
C PHE A 293 -0.02 -3.22 32.49
N VAL A 294 0.47 -2.87 33.69
CA VAL A 294 1.27 -1.65 33.89
C VAL A 294 2.60 -1.74 33.15
N SER A 295 3.31 -2.87 33.22
CA SER A 295 4.57 -3.05 32.47
C SER A 295 4.34 -3.02 30.96
N PHE A 296 3.27 -3.62 30.47
CA PHE A 296 2.87 -3.53 29.06
C PHE A 296 2.63 -2.07 28.63
N TYR A 297 1.89 -1.31 29.43
CA TYR A 297 1.62 0.10 29.17
C TYR A 297 2.91 0.94 29.11
N LEU A 298 3.81 0.77 30.08
CA LEU A 298 5.07 1.51 30.14
C LEU A 298 5.97 1.21 28.92
N ILE A 299 6.14 -0.07 28.58
CA ILE A 299 7.03 -0.48 27.49
C ILE A 299 6.41 -0.15 26.13
N THR A 300 5.15 -0.50 25.90
CA THR A 300 4.58 -0.44 24.55
C THR A 300 3.99 0.94 24.25
N VAL A 301 3.24 1.52 25.18
CA VAL A 301 2.51 2.78 24.93
C VAL A 301 3.39 3.99 25.22
N LEU A 302 3.99 4.07 26.41
CA LEU A 302 4.81 5.24 26.76
C LEU A 302 6.15 5.29 26.05
N LEU A 303 6.78 4.13 25.79
CA LEU A 303 8.08 4.09 25.12
C LEU A 303 7.94 3.86 23.61
N LEU A 304 7.45 2.69 23.19
CA LEU A 304 7.51 2.31 21.76
C LEU A 304 6.56 3.12 20.87
N LEU A 305 5.32 3.38 21.30
CA LEU A 305 4.35 4.14 20.50
C LEU A 305 4.79 5.61 20.37
N ASN A 306 5.27 6.22 21.46
CA ASN A 306 5.84 7.57 21.40
C ASN A 306 7.10 7.65 20.54
N LEU A 307 7.92 6.61 20.52
CA LEU A 307 9.08 6.52 19.62
C LEU A 307 8.64 6.48 18.15
N ILE A 308 7.61 5.70 17.81
CA ILE A 308 7.04 5.70 16.46
C ILE A 308 6.50 7.07 16.08
N VAL A 309 5.76 7.73 16.98
CA VAL A 309 5.23 9.08 16.73
C VAL A 309 6.36 10.06 16.44
N ALA A 310 7.44 10.03 17.23
CA ALA A 310 8.61 10.88 17.01
C ALA A 310 9.25 10.62 15.64
N PHE A 311 9.44 9.35 15.28
CA PHE A 311 10.01 8.96 13.99
C PHE A 311 9.13 9.39 12.79
N VAL A 312 7.82 9.19 12.88
CA VAL A 312 6.87 9.61 11.83
C VAL A 312 6.94 11.12 11.62
N LEU A 313 6.99 11.90 12.71
CA LEU A 313 7.11 13.35 12.63
C LEU A 313 8.43 13.77 11.99
N GLU A 314 9.54 13.18 12.39
CA GLU A 314 10.86 13.47 11.80
C GLU A 314 10.92 13.14 10.30
N ALA A 315 10.38 11.98 9.91
CA ALA A 315 10.34 11.59 8.51
C ALA A 315 9.39 12.48 7.68
N PHE A 316 8.28 12.94 8.28
CA PHE A 316 7.37 13.89 7.64
C PHE A 316 8.01 15.28 7.46
N PHE A 317 8.75 15.78 8.46
CA PHE A 317 9.48 17.03 8.34
C PHE A 317 10.59 16.96 7.30
N ALA A 318 11.37 15.88 7.27
CA ALA A 318 12.40 15.67 6.26
C ALA A 318 11.82 15.71 4.83
N GLU A 319 10.65 15.08 4.61
CA GLU A 319 9.98 15.12 3.31
C GLU A 319 9.44 16.53 2.97
N MET A 320 8.91 17.26 3.97
CA MET A 320 8.46 18.64 3.77
C MET A 320 9.63 19.56 3.39
N ASP A 321 10.78 19.39 4.02
CA ASP A 321 11.98 20.17 3.74
C ASP A 321 12.47 19.91 2.31
N LEU A 322 12.51 18.65 1.86
CA LEU A 322 12.85 18.29 0.48
C LEU A 322 11.93 18.97 -0.54
N LYS A 323 10.61 18.94 -0.30
CA LYS A 323 9.64 19.62 -1.18
C LYS A 323 9.78 21.13 -1.16
N SER A 324 10.21 21.71 -0.04
CA SER A 324 10.46 23.15 0.05
C SER A 324 11.68 23.54 -0.80
N SER A 325 12.77 22.77 -0.73
CA SER A 325 13.98 22.98 -1.52
C SER A 325 13.73 22.86 -3.02
N ASP A 326 12.97 21.85 -3.47
CA ASP A 326 12.60 21.70 -4.88
C ASP A 326 11.81 22.92 -5.41
N ASN A 327 10.91 23.49 -4.60
CA ASN A 327 10.16 24.69 -4.99
C ASN A 327 11.06 25.94 -5.09
N PHE A 328 12.10 26.05 -4.26
CA PHE A 328 13.08 27.14 -4.35
C PHE A 328 13.94 27.02 -5.61
N GLU A 329 14.41 25.81 -5.96
CA GLU A 329 15.16 25.58 -7.19
C GLU A 329 14.32 25.82 -8.46
N GLU A 330 13.03 25.46 -8.45
CA GLU A 330 12.12 25.79 -9.55
C GLU A 330 11.91 27.31 -9.70
N GLN A 331 11.81 28.06 -8.59
CA GLN A 331 11.69 29.51 -8.63
C GLN A 331 12.97 30.20 -9.13
N ASP A 332 14.15 29.72 -8.76
CA ASP A 332 15.43 30.28 -9.23
C ASP A 332 15.68 29.98 -10.72
N LYS A 333 15.21 28.83 -11.23
CA LYS A 333 15.24 28.53 -12.67
C LYS A 333 14.29 29.41 -13.49
N VAL A 334 13.15 29.80 -12.93
CA VAL A 334 12.22 30.76 -13.56
C VAL A 334 12.75 32.20 -13.47
N GLY A 335 13.45 32.54 -12.38
CA GLY A 335 14.10 33.85 -12.19
C GLY A 335 15.37 34.07 -13.03
N SER A 336 16.06 32.98 -13.42
CA SER A 336 17.29 33.04 -14.22
C SER A 336 17.09 32.95 -15.73
N CYS A 337 15.85 32.99 -16.25
CA CYS A 337 15.61 33.16 -17.68
C CYS A 337 15.76 34.66 -18.01
N PRO A 338 16.87 35.14 -18.60
CA PRO A 338 16.92 36.53 -19.02
C PRO A 338 15.90 36.68 -20.15
N ALA A 339 14.96 37.59 -19.95
CA ALA A 339 14.10 38.08 -21.00
C ALA A 339 14.96 38.42 -22.22
N LEU A 340 14.95 37.54 -23.22
CA LEU A 340 15.39 37.85 -24.56
C LEU A 340 14.31 38.78 -25.13
N ILE A 341 14.39 40.03 -24.71
CA ILE A 341 13.68 41.17 -25.26
C ILE A 341 14.10 41.23 -26.72
N ILE A 342 13.23 40.69 -27.59
CA ILE A 342 13.25 40.95 -29.01
C ILE A 342 13.09 42.47 -29.17
N SER A 343 14.22 43.15 -29.39
CA SER A 343 14.25 44.54 -29.81
C SER A 343 14.38 44.59 -31.32
N ILE A 344 13.30 45.07 -31.95
CA ILE A 344 13.15 45.64 -33.31
C ILE A 344 13.28 44.66 -34.47
#